data_AF-A0AAV4FME4-F1
#
_entry.id   AF-A0AAV4FME4-F1
#
_cell.length_a   1.000
_cell.length_b   1.000
_cell.length_c   1.000
_cell.angle_alpha   90.00
_cell.angle_beta   90.00
_cell.angle_gamma   90.00
#
_symmetry.space_group_name_H-M   'P 1'
#
loop_
_entity.id
_entity.type
_entity.pdbx_description
1 polymer ?
#
loop_
_entity_poly.entity_id
_entity_poly.type
_entity_poly.pdbx_seq_one_letter_code
_entity_poly.pdbx_strand_id
1 'polypeptide(L)'
;MHGCEAWTITKEIQRKIEAAEMWFFRRMLRVPWTAKKTNEEFLKETETTRSLMNRIRRRQAKFVGHIMRREGLENLIKPEEWRGRRAEEDKERKCLMA
;
A
#
# COMPACT_ATOMS: atom_id res chain seq x y z
N MET A 1 -15.30 5.24 -3.26
CA MET A 1 -14.50 4.02 -3.51
C MET A 1 -13.05 4.31 -3.10
N HIS A 2 -12.65 4.04 -1.85
CA HIS A 2 -11.33 4.44 -1.31
C HIS A 2 -10.31 3.28 -1.20
N GLY A 3 -10.66 2.09 -1.68
CA GLY A 3 -9.84 0.89 -1.50
C GLY A 3 -8.48 0.93 -2.22
N CYS A 4 -8.42 1.51 -3.42
CA CYS A 4 -7.18 1.61 -4.20
C CYS A 4 -6.14 2.55 -3.57
N GLU A 5 -6.58 3.64 -2.92
CA GLU A 5 -5.68 4.60 -2.27
C GLU A 5 -5.02 4.02 -1.00
N ALA A 6 -5.69 3.06 -0.34
CA ALA A 6 -5.22 2.44 0.89
C ALA A 6 -4.11 1.40 0.67
N TRP A 7 -3.97 0.87 -0.55
CA TRP A 7 -2.93 -0.12 -0.87
C TRP A 7 -1.56 0.52 -1.12
N THR A 8 -1.55 1.69 -1.77
CA THR A 8 -0.32 2.39 -2.14
C THR A 8 0.16 3.27 -0.99
N ILE A 9 1.15 2.79 -0.25
CA ILE A 9 1.72 3.56 0.87
C ILE A 9 2.68 4.60 0.32
N THR A 10 2.20 5.84 0.18
CA THR A 10 3.04 6.99 -0.15
C THR A 10 3.90 7.40 1.05
N LYS A 11 4.98 8.16 0.79
CA LYS A 11 5.83 8.72 1.87
C LYS A 11 5.03 9.56 2.86
N GLU A 12 3.98 10.24 2.40
CA GLU A 12 3.11 11.03 3.26
C GLU A 12 2.27 10.14 4.19
N ILE A 13 1.66 9.09 3.67
CA ILE A 13 0.90 8.11 4.46
C ILE A 13 1.83 7.43 5.48
N GLN A 14 3.06 7.08 5.07
CA GLN A 14 4.06 6.55 5.99
C GLN A 14 4.33 7.51 7.16
N ARG A 15 4.58 8.80 6.90
CA ARG A 15 4.78 9.80 7.95
C ARG A 15 3.57 9.93 8.89
N LYS A 16 2.35 9.90 8.34
CA LYS A 16 1.11 9.94 9.11
C LYS A 16 0.97 8.71 10.01
N ILE A 17 1.28 7.51 9.50
CA ILE A 17 1.26 6.26 10.28
C ILE A 17 2.29 6.30 11.40
N GLU A 18 3.52 6.74 11.12
CA GLU A 18 4.56 6.87 12.14
C GLU A 18 4.18 7.88 13.23
N ALA A 19 3.59 9.03 12.85
CA ALA A 19 3.07 10.01 13.80
C ALA A 19 1.92 9.45 14.65
N ALA A 20 1.01 8.69 14.04
CA ALA A 20 -0.08 8.02 14.74
C ALA A 20 0.46 6.96 15.73
N GLU A 21 1.43 6.14 15.33
CA GLU A 21 2.11 5.16 16.19
C GLU A 21 2.72 5.86 17.42
N MET A 22 3.39 7.00 17.21
CA MET A 22 3.95 7.79 18.32
C MET A 22 2.87 8.39 19.23
N TRP A 23 1.75 8.83 18.67
CA TRP A 23 0.62 9.33 19.46
C TRP A 23 0.00 8.23 20.33
N PHE A 24 -0.17 7.02 19.78
CA PHE A 24 -0.67 5.87 20.54
C PHE A 24 0.27 5.51 21.70
N PHE A 25 1.59 5.48 21.48
CA PHE A 25 2.54 5.21 22.56
C PHE A 25 2.51 6.27 23.66
N ARG A 26 2.49 7.56 23.29
CA ARG A 26 2.38 8.65 24.28
C ARG A 26 1.09 8.55 25.09
N ARG A 27 -0.02 8.17 24.45
CA ARG A 27 -1.31 7.99 25.11
C ARG A 27 -1.31 6.77 26.05
N MET A 28 -0.77 5.63 25.60
CA MET A 28 -0.68 4.42 26.43
C MET A 28 0.23 4.60 27.64
N LEU A 29 1.38 5.26 27.45
CA LEU A 29 2.35 5.50 28.52
C LEU A 29 2.05 6.75 29.35
N ARG A 30 0.92 7.43 29.06
CA ARG A 30 0.47 8.65 29.75
C ARG A 30 1.57 9.71 29.87
N VAL A 31 2.40 9.83 28.84
CA VAL A 31 3.54 10.75 28.86
C VAL A 31 3.02 12.18 28.79
N PRO A 32 3.35 13.03 29.78
CA PRO A 32 2.88 14.40 29.78
C PRO A 32 3.49 15.16 28.60
N TRP A 33 2.68 15.99 27.94
CA TRP A 33 3.11 16.81 26.80
C TRP A 33 4.23 17.80 27.19
N THR A 34 4.33 18.14 28.47
CA THR A 34 5.37 19.03 29.04
C THR A 34 6.76 18.42 29.00
N ALA A 35 6.89 17.10 28.88
CA ALA A 35 8.19 16.44 28.81
C ALA A 35 9.02 16.88 27.60
N LYS A 36 8.40 17.48 26.56
CA LYS A 36 9.05 18.00 25.34
C LYS A 36 10.09 17.05 24.72
N LYS A 37 9.96 15.74 24.94
CA LYS A 37 10.87 14.72 24.43
C LYS A 37 10.72 14.56 22.92
N THR A 38 11.84 14.56 22.22
CA THR A 38 11.86 14.28 20.79
C THR A 38 11.38 12.84 20.53
N ASN A 39 10.85 12.56 19.34
CA ASN A 39 10.34 11.22 19.01
C ASN A 39 11.44 10.15 19.11
N GLU A 40 12.69 10.50 18.85
CA GLU A 40 13.82 9.56 18.88
C GLU A 40 14.29 9.25 20.30
N GLU A 41 14.37 10.27 21.17
CA GLU A 41 14.68 10.07 22.59
C GLU A 41 13.60 9.23 23.27
N PHE A 42 12.33 9.49 22.95
CA PHE A 42 11.21 8.71 23.47
C PHE A 42 11.31 7.22 23.11
N LEU A 43 11.71 6.90 21.87
CA LEU A 43 11.91 5.53 21.41
C LEU A 43 13.09 4.85 22.12
N LYS A 44 14.19 5.59 22.35
CA LYS A 44 15.35 5.07 23.09
C LYS A 44 15.00 4.76 24.55
N GLU A 45 14.28 5.66 25.20
CA GLU A 45 13.92 5.52 26.62
C GLU A 45 12.93 4.39 26.88
N THR A 46 11.99 4.16 25.95
CA THR A 46 11.02 3.06 26.07
C THR A 46 11.56 1.74 25.53
N GLU A 47 12.77 1.71 24.97
CA GLU A 47 13.36 0.58 24.25
C GLU A 47 12.42 -0.01 23.17
N THR A 48 11.45 0.78 22.70
CA THR A 48 10.47 0.34 21.73
C THR A 48 10.92 0.68 20.32
N THR A 49 10.82 -0.28 19.41
CA THR A 49 11.08 -0.07 17.98
C THR A 49 9.77 0.13 17.22
N ARG A 50 9.74 1.08 16.27
CA ARG A 50 8.61 1.27 15.33
C ARG A 50 8.38 -0.03 14.55
N SER A 51 7.24 -0.67 14.75
CA SER A 51 6.96 -2.01 14.20
C SER A 51 5.73 -2.04 13.30
N LEU A 52 4.84 -1.04 13.42
CA LEU A 52 3.57 -1.01 12.69
C LEU A 52 3.78 -0.98 11.17
N MET A 53 4.67 -0.12 10.69
CA MET A 53 4.99 -0.01 9.26
C MET A 53 5.52 -1.34 8.70
N ASN A 54 6.39 -2.02 9.45
CA ASN A 54 6.93 -3.33 9.07
C ASN A 54 5.85 -4.43 9.08
N ARG A 55 4.92 -4.40 10.04
CA ARG A 55 3.78 -5.33 10.08
C ARG A 55 2.85 -5.12 8.88
N ILE A 56 2.58 -3.87 8.50
CA ILE A 56 1.77 -3.55 7.31
C ILE A 56 2.45 -4.09 6.05
N ARG A 57 3.75 -3.80 5.85
CA ARG A 57 4.52 -4.33 4.71
C ARG A 57 4.52 -5.86 4.65
N ARG A 58 4.71 -6.53 5.79
CA ARG A 58 4.63 -8.00 5.87
C ARG A 58 3.25 -8.53 5.46
N ARG A 59 2.16 -7.85 5.85
CA ARG A 59 0.81 -8.23 5.44
C ARG A 59 0.59 -8.02 3.94
N GLN A 60 1.09 -6.90 3.39
CA GLN A 60 1.05 -6.66 1.95
C GLN A 60 1.79 -7.76 1.18
N ALA A 61 3.00 -8.11 1.60
CA ALA A 61 3.77 -9.19 0.98
C ALA A 61 3.07 -10.56 1.07
N LYS A 62 2.45 -10.87 2.22
CA LYS A 62 1.65 -12.10 2.37
C LYS A 62 0.44 -12.13 1.44
N PHE A 63 -0.22 -10.99 1.25
CA PHE A 63 -1.36 -10.86 0.35
C PHE A 63 -0.94 -11.04 -1.11
N VAL A 64 0.15 -10.40 -1.53
CA VAL A 64 0.75 -10.60 -2.86
C VAL A 64 1.12 -12.08 -3.04
N GLY A 65 1.80 -12.69 -2.08
CA GLY A 65 2.14 -14.12 -2.13
C GLY A 65 0.92 -15.05 -2.09
N HIS A 66 -0.23 -14.61 -1.58
CA HIS A 66 -1.48 -15.36 -1.66
C HIS A 66 -2.08 -15.28 -3.07
N ILE A 67 -2.14 -14.07 -3.64
CA ILE A 67 -2.57 -13.84 -5.03
C ILE A 67 -1.74 -14.68 -6.00
N MET A 68 -0.41 -14.62 -5.88
CA MET A 68 0.52 -15.38 -6.74
C MET A 68 0.29 -16.89 -6.68
N ARG A 69 -0.14 -17.42 -5.52
CA ARG A 69 -0.42 -18.86 -5.35
C ARG A 69 -1.78 -19.30 -5.88
N ARG A 70 -2.77 -18.39 -5.95
CA ARG A 70 -4.15 -18.74 -6.35
C ARG A 70 -4.40 -18.47 -7.83
N GLU A 71 -3.94 -17.34 -8.36
CA GLU A 71 -4.35 -16.86 -9.68
C GLU A 71 -3.18 -16.60 -10.64
N GLY A 72 -1.93 -16.73 -10.19
CA GLY A 72 -0.78 -16.28 -10.99
C GLY A 72 -0.86 -14.78 -11.28
N LEU A 73 0.25 -14.13 -11.63
CA LEU A 73 0.17 -12.74 -12.08
C LEU A 73 -0.49 -12.64 -13.46
N GLU A 74 -0.44 -13.71 -14.25
CA GLU A 74 -1.03 -13.79 -15.58
C GLU A 74 -2.54 -13.49 -15.62
N ASN A 75 -3.34 -13.93 -14.63
CA ASN A 75 -4.78 -13.68 -14.67
C ASN A 75 -5.17 -12.27 -14.21
N LEU A 76 -4.34 -11.60 -13.42
CA LEU A 76 -4.54 -10.21 -12.99
C LEU A 76 -3.92 -9.19 -13.96
N ILE A 77 -2.83 -9.56 -14.63
CA ILE A 77 -2.12 -8.72 -15.63
C ILE A 77 -2.69 -8.92 -17.03
N LYS A 78 -3.54 -9.93 -17.26
CA LYS A 78 -4.25 -10.15 -18.53
C LYS A 78 -4.84 -8.83 -19.04
N PRO A 79 -4.29 -8.22 -20.10
CA PRO A 79 -4.83 -7.04 -20.72
C PRO A 79 -5.94 -7.49 -21.68
N GLU A 80 -6.97 -8.18 -21.18
CA GLU A 80 -8.04 -8.67 -22.06
C GLU A 80 -8.90 -7.53 -22.63
N GLU A 81 -8.86 -6.33 -22.04
CA GLU A 81 -9.68 -5.18 -22.46
C GLU A 81 -8.91 -3.94 -22.94
N TRP A 82 -7.63 -4.07 -23.30
CA TRP A 82 -6.87 -2.98 -23.96
C TRP A 82 -6.80 -3.10 -25.49
N ARG A 83 -7.48 -4.11 -26.09
CA ARG A 83 -7.70 -4.12 -27.54
C ARG A 83 -8.81 -3.12 -27.85
N GLY A 84 -8.42 -1.85 -28.01
CA GLY A 84 -9.34 -0.80 -28.42
C GLY A 84 -10.05 -1.16 -29.74
N ARG A 85 -11.33 -0.77 -29.85
CA ARG A 85 -12.22 -0.89 -31.03
C ARG A 85 -11.56 -0.59 -32.39
N ARG A 86 -10.47 0.18 -32.40
CA ARG A 86 -9.73 0.59 -33.59
C ARG A 86 -9.11 -0.58 -34.36
N ALA A 87 -8.69 -1.66 -33.69
CA ALA A 87 -8.10 -2.83 -34.34
C ALA A 87 -9.16 -3.77 -34.96
N GLU A 88 -10.41 -3.65 -34.54
CA GLU A 88 -11.54 -4.43 -35.04
C GLU A 88 -12.12 -3.79 -36.30
N GLU A 89 -12.22 -2.45 -36.32
CA GLU A 89 -12.59 -1.67 -37.52
C GLU A 89 -11.58 -1.85 -38.69
N ASP A 90 -10.29 -1.98 -38.40
CA ASP A 90 -9.25 -2.22 -39.42
C ASP A 90 -9.31 -3.65 -40.01
N LYS A 91 -9.84 -4.63 -39.27
CA LYS A 91 -10.10 -5.98 -39.79
C LYS A 91 -11.35 -6.00 -40.68
N GLU A 92 -12.42 -5.33 -40.28
CA GLU A 92 -13.64 -5.22 -41.10
C GLU A 92 -13.38 -4.48 -42.42
N ARG A 93 -12.59 -3.40 -42.40
CA ARG A 93 -12.20 -2.67 -43.62
C ARG A 93 -11.33 -3.49 -44.57
N LYS A 94 -10.46 -4.37 -44.04
CA LYS A 94 -9.66 -5.27 -44.87
C LYS A 94 -10.47 -6.42 -45.49
N CYS A 95 -11.49 -6.92 -44.80
CA CYS A 95 -12.38 -7.95 -45.35
C CYS A 95 -13.33 -7.41 -46.43
N LEU A 96 -13.71 -6.12 -46.39
CA LEU A 96 -14.57 -5.49 -47.41
C LEU A 96 -13.81 -5.06 -48.68
N MET A 97 -12.48 -5.17 -48.69
CA MET A 97 -11.59 -4.76 -49.79
C MET A 97 -10.90 -5.95 -50.48
N ALA A 98 -11.30 -7.18 -50.17
CA ALA A 98 -10.89 -8.43 -50.83
C ALA A 98 -12.10 -9.08 -51.50
#